data_AF-A0A958FIR1-F1
#
_entry.id   AF-A0A958FIR1-F1
#
_cell.length_a   1.000
_cell.length_b   1.000
_cell.length_c   1.000
_cell.angle_alpha   90.00
_cell.angle_beta   90.00
_cell.angle_gamma   90.00
#
_symmetry.space_group_name_H-M   'P 1'
#
loop_
_entity.id
_entity.type
_entity.pdbx_description
1 polymer ?
#
loop_
_entity_poly.entity_id
_entity_poly.type
_entity_poly.pdbx_seq_one_letter_code
_entity_poly.pdbx_strand_id
1 'polypeptide(L)'
;FPIVADPTLLDSHYYQISYFMPPDSSELRWRLRDLTNGMLRLDDQPVVNDPFYPHPVVDGIMFKVTNAEPGFRSFQVVANAAGPLDPPEQGCYVFNRNGFPLLNGSDRPNPERQQTNGSTWAIHTAMTEGNNGRYAYFISRVSRQGVNWPRMIPNDFEIRFTAAGGKAWMKYTGNAIVDVPFELWHMGEHIDDRSDDYRLIPLVYDEDENGFFNLTAIDHVVSGSDNDPYTDGIDFYNPADTAPGSAGYDAWVNSGFDEALVAAEIMARIVLVNRNGGSVSDSTFPANVNALLPEQGTIFRIVTNKPNFPGDTLLVLGYVENREVPLPETFALYQNYPNPFNPET
;
A
#
# COMPACT_ATOMS: atom_id res chain seq x y z
N PHE A 1 -18.87 -1.44 3.28
CA PHE A 1 -19.18 -2.82 3.72
C PHE A 1 -20.67 -2.95 4.05
N PRO A 2 -21.34 -4.03 3.60
CA PRO A 2 -22.70 -4.33 4.04
C PRO A 2 -22.71 -4.75 5.52
N ILE A 3 -23.69 -4.28 6.29
CA ILE A 3 -23.92 -4.68 7.69
C ILE A 3 -25.32 -5.27 7.78
N VAL A 4 -25.48 -6.41 8.44
CA VAL A 4 -26.80 -6.96 8.72
C VAL A 4 -27.51 -6.04 9.73
N ALA A 5 -28.53 -5.33 9.24
CA ALA A 5 -29.36 -4.42 10.04
C ALA A 5 -30.55 -5.18 10.65
N ASP A 6 -31.12 -6.12 9.91
CA ASP A 6 -32.18 -7.00 10.38
C ASP A 6 -32.01 -8.39 9.75
N PRO A 7 -31.58 -9.41 10.52
CA PRO A 7 -31.37 -10.75 9.97
C PRO A 7 -32.67 -11.44 9.54
N THR A 8 -33.84 -11.01 10.02
CA THR A 8 -35.13 -11.63 9.69
C THR A 8 -35.63 -11.27 8.30
N LEU A 9 -35.05 -10.23 7.70
CA LEU A 9 -35.39 -9.74 6.36
C LEU A 9 -34.40 -10.20 5.28
N LEU A 10 -33.35 -10.94 5.67
CA LEU A 10 -32.39 -11.49 4.71
C LEU A 10 -33.06 -12.56 3.84
N ASP A 11 -32.83 -12.48 2.53
CA ASP A 11 -33.59 -13.22 1.52
C ASP A 11 -32.72 -14.15 0.65
N SER A 12 -31.42 -14.26 0.95
CA SER A 12 -30.46 -15.02 0.13
C SER A 12 -30.33 -14.53 -1.32
N HIS A 13 -30.69 -13.28 -1.59
CA HIS A 13 -30.52 -12.71 -2.92
C HIS A 13 -29.08 -12.28 -3.21
N TYR A 14 -28.77 -12.16 -4.50
CA TYR A 14 -27.55 -11.58 -5.01
C TYR A 14 -27.82 -10.12 -5.38
N TYR A 15 -26.99 -9.21 -4.89
CA TYR A 15 -27.07 -7.80 -5.20
C TYR A 15 -25.81 -7.33 -5.91
N GLN A 16 -25.96 -6.40 -6.85
CA GLN A 16 -24.86 -5.71 -7.52
C GLN A 16 -24.92 -4.24 -7.16
N ILE A 17 -23.83 -3.74 -6.58
CA ILE A 17 -23.54 -2.31 -6.54
C ILE A 17 -22.88 -1.94 -7.86
N SER A 18 -23.33 -0.88 -8.52
CA SER A 18 -22.68 -0.32 -9.69
C SER A 18 -22.43 1.17 -9.50
N TYR A 19 -21.24 1.62 -9.89
CA TYR A 19 -20.84 3.02 -9.80
C TYR A 19 -21.03 3.74 -11.14
N PHE A 20 -21.41 5.01 -11.11
CA PHE A 20 -21.63 5.82 -12.31
C PHE A 20 -21.48 7.32 -12.04
N MET A 21 -21.23 8.10 -13.10
CA MET A 21 -21.38 9.56 -13.07
C MET A 21 -22.74 9.93 -13.64
N PRO A 22 -23.59 10.66 -12.89
CA PRO A 22 -24.78 11.27 -13.46
C PRO A 22 -24.38 12.27 -14.57
N PRO A 23 -25.18 12.42 -15.64
CA PRO A 23 -24.84 13.28 -16.78
C PRO A 23 -24.52 14.74 -16.41
N ASP A 24 -25.17 15.25 -15.36
CA ASP A 24 -25.07 16.64 -14.91
C ASP A 24 -24.30 16.79 -13.58
N SER A 25 -23.49 15.79 -13.21
CA SER A 25 -22.77 15.76 -11.93
C SER A 25 -21.31 15.36 -12.10
N SER A 26 -20.43 15.97 -11.32
CA SER A 26 -19.03 15.55 -11.15
C SER A 26 -18.83 14.64 -9.93
N GLU A 27 -19.90 14.20 -9.28
CA GLU A 27 -19.85 13.29 -8.14
C GLU A 27 -20.16 11.86 -8.55
N LEU A 28 -19.32 10.92 -8.09
CA LEU A 28 -19.56 9.50 -8.22
C LEU A 28 -20.80 9.10 -7.43
N ARG A 29 -21.68 8.34 -8.07
CA ARG A 29 -22.90 7.79 -7.49
C ARG A 29 -22.89 6.28 -7.62
N TRP A 30 -23.69 5.63 -6.79
CA TRP A 30 -23.90 4.19 -6.86
C TRP A 30 -25.38 3.84 -6.89
N ARG A 31 -25.67 2.64 -7.39
CA ARG A 31 -27.01 2.06 -7.43
C ARG A 31 -26.94 0.60 -7.01
N LEU A 32 -28.06 0.06 -6.57
CA LEU A 32 -28.19 -1.33 -6.12
C LEU A 32 -29.19 -2.06 -7.01
N ARG A 33 -28.74 -3.09 -7.72
CA ARG A 33 -29.61 -4.01 -8.45
C ARG A 33 -29.67 -5.34 -7.71
N ASP A 34 -30.87 -5.84 -7.48
CA ASP A 34 -31.10 -7.22 -7.10
C ASP A 34 -30.99 -8.09 -8.37
N LEU A 35 -29.96 -8.92 -8.43
CA LEU A 35 -29.69 -9.81 -9.56
C LEU A 35 -30.60 -11.04 -9.56
N THR A 36 -31.20 -11.39 -8.42
CA THR A 36 -32.08 -12.56 -8.30
C THR A 36 -33.39 -12.34 -9.07
N ASN A 37 -33.98 -11.14 -8.94
CA ASN A 37 -35.24 -10.78 -9.61
C ASN A 37 -35.08 -9.67 -10.66
N GLY A 38 -33.88 -9.13 -10.82
CA GLY A 38 -33.55 -8.09 -11.81
C GLY A 38 -33.99 -6.67 -11.40
N MET A 39 -34.55 -6.46 -10.22
CA MET A 39 -35.08 -5.15 -9.80
C MET A 39 -33.99 -4.17 -9.37
N LEU A 40 -34.17 -2.90 -9.73
CA LEU A 40 -33.39 -1.81 -9.16
C LEU A 40 -33.95 -1.47 -7.77
N ARG A 41 -33.15 -1.66 -6.72
CA ARG A 41 -33.55 -1.44 -5.33
C ARG A 41 -33.20 -0.04 -4.84
N LEU A 42 -32.06 0.48 -5.27
CA LEU A 42 -31.59 1.83 -4.98
C LEU A 42 -31.00 2.43 -6.25
N ASP A 43 -31.16 3.73 -6.44
CA ASP A 43 -30.54 4.48 -7.54
C ASP A 43 -30.00 5.82 -7.03
N ASP A 44 -29.03 6.37 -7.75
CA ASP A 44 -28.44 7.70 -7.50
C ASP A 44 -28.07 7.97 -6.03
N GLN A 45 -27.48 6.96 -5.39
CA GLN A 45 -27.03 7.07 -4.01
C GLN A 45 -25.62 7.70 -3.96
N PRO A 46 -25.34 8.58 -3.00
CA PRO A 46 -24.01 9.16 -2.84
C PRO A 46 -23.03 8.13 -2.25
N VAL A 47 -21.76 8.23 -2.66
CA VAL A 47 -20.66 7.54 -1.97
C VAL A 47 -20.20 8.42 -0.81
N VAL A 48 -20.31 7.92 0.43
CA VAL A 48 -20.11 8.75 1.64
C VAL A 48 -19.23 8.03 2.65
N ASN A 49 -18.12 8.64 3.05
CA ASN A 49 -17.18 8.07 4.03
C ASN A 49 -17.54 8.40 5.49
N ASP A 50 -18.54 9.25 5.74
CA ASP A 50 -18.99 9.60 7.10
C ASP A 50 -19.64 8.38 7.80
N PRO A 51 -19.08 7.90 8.93
CA PRO A 51 -19.61 6.73 9.65
C PRO A 51 -21.01 6.95 10.24
N PHE A 52 -21.45 8.20 10.40
CA PHE A 52 -22.77 8.58 10.92
C PHE A 52 -23.81 8.84 9.83
N TYR A 53 -23.42 8.73 8.55
CA TYR A 53 -24.36 8.91 7.45
C TYR A 53 -25.50 7.87 7.54
N PRO A 54 -26.76 8.27 7.33
CA PRO A 54 -27.89 7.34 7.34
C PRO A 54 -27.90 6.48 6.07
N HIS A 55 -27.07 5.45 6.06
CA HIS A 55 -26.94 4.54 4.93
C HIS A 55 -28.24 3.75 4.67
N PRO A 56 -28.60 3.51 3.40
CA PRO A 56 -29.85 2.83 3.05
C PRO A 56 -29.82 1.36 3.49
N VAL A 57 -30.99 0.86 3.88
CA VAL A 57 -31.23 -0.54 4.24
C VAL A 57 -32.18 -1.17 3.22
N VAL A 58 -31.78 -2.28 2.64
CA VAL A 58 -32.58 -3.07 1.70
C VAL A 58 -32.51 -4.53 2.13
N ASP A 59 -33.67 -5.17 2.29
CA ASP A 59 -33.79 -6.61 2.57
C ASP A 59 -32.89 -7.08 3.74
N GLY A 60 -32.91 -6.31 4.84
CA GLY A 60 -32.15 -6.60 6.06
C GLY A 60 -30.68 -6.17 6.04
N ILE A 61 -30.18 -5.63 4.93
CA ILE A 61 -28.78 -5.25 4.74
C ILE A 61 -28.65 -3.73 4.66
N MET A 62 -27.85 -3.15 5.55
CA MET A 62 -27.40 -1.75 5.45
C MET A 62 -26.20 -1.66 4.50
N PHE A 63 -26.32 -0.84 3.45
CA PHE A 63 -25.30 -0.66 2.43
C PHE A 63 -24.42 0.57 2.72
N LYS A 64 -23.28 0.36 3.37
CA LYS A 64 -22.25 1.41 3.53
C LYS A 64 -21.29 1.39 2.35
N VAL A 65 -21.53 2.25 1.36
CA VAL A 65 -20.68 2.39 0.18
C VAL A 65 -19.79 3.61 0.33
N THR A 66 -18.49 3.37 0.45
CA THR A 66 -17.46 4.37 0.76
C THR A 66 -16.39 4.33 -0.32
N ASN A 67 -15.65 5.43 -0.49
CA ASN A 67 -14.38 5.39 -1.22
C ASN A 67 -13.29 4.78 -0.35
N ALA A 68 -12.32 4.14 -1.00
CA ALA A 68 -11.12 3.69 -0.30
C ALA A 68 -10.37 4.91 0.23
N GLU A 69 -9.98 4.87 1.50
CA GLU A 69 -9.11 5.90 2.07
C GLU A 69 -7.76 5.90 1.35
N PRO A 70 -7.14 7.08 1.12
CA PRO A 70 -5.81 7.15 0.54
C PRO A 70 -4.81 6.32 1.33
N GLY A 71 -4.04 5.51 0.62
CA GLY A 71 -3.09 4.59 1.22
C GLY A 71 -2.58 3.56 0.23
N PHE A 72 -1.85 2.59 0.77
CA PHE A 72 -1.30 1.48 0.03
C PHE A 72 -2.07 0.20 0.34
N ARG A 73 -2.47 -0.50 -0.72
CA ARG A 73 -3.14 -1.80 -0.66
C ARG A 73 -2.15 -2.90 -0.30
N SER A 74 -0.95 -2.87 -0.88
CA SER A 74 0.10 -3.85 -0.60
C SER A 74 1.48 -3.36 -1.05
N PHE A 75 2.51 -3.86 -0.38
CA PHE A 75 3.90 -3.83 -0.85
C PHE A 75 4.29 -5.27 -1.20
N GLN A 76 4.88 -5.47 -2.37
CA GLN A 76 5.14 -6.79 -2.93
C GLN A 76 6.56 -6.88 -3.45
N VAL A 77 7.12 -8.09 -3.46
CA VAL A 77 8.26 -8.45 -4.31
C VAL A 77 7.76 -9.43 -5.36
N VAL A 78 7.86 -9.03 -6.63
CA VAL A 78 7.23 -9.73 -7.76
C VAL A 78 8.25 -10.43 -8.67
N ALA A 79 9.54 -10.19 -8.45
CA ALA A 79 10.64 -10.86 -9.13
C ALA A 79 11.91 -10.77 -8.28
N ASN A 80 12.86 -11.67 -8.54
CA ASN A 80 14.22 -11.69 -8.00
C ASN A 80 15.22 -12.17 -9.07
N ALA A 81 16.46 -12.52 -8.71
CA ALA A 81 17.47 -12.95 -9.68
C ALA A 81 17.11 -14.24 -10.43
N ALA A 82 16.24 -15.09 -9.87
CA ALA A 82 15.74 -16.31 -10.50
C ALA A 82 14.53 -16.07 -11.43
N GLY A 83 13.98 -14.85 -11.47
CA GLY A 83 12.86 -14.48 -12.33
C GLY A 83 11.59 -14.08 -11.54
N PRO A 84 10.41 -14.12 -12.19
CA PRO A 84 9.14 -13.73 -11.57
C PRO A 84 8.76 -14.62 -10.37
N LEU A 85 8.17 -14.00 -9.36
CA LEU A 85 7.62 -14.67 -8.18
C LEU A 85 6.09 -14.73 -8.28
N ASP A 86 5.56 -15.96 -8.39
CA ASP A 86 4.11 -16.22 -8.38
C ASP A 86 3.78 -17.31 -7.33
N PRO A 87 2.98 -17.00 -6.29
CA PRO A 87 2.48 -15.66 -5.96
C PRO A 87 3.61 -14.71 -5.52
N PRO A 88 3.40 -13.38 -5.59
CA PRO A 88 4.35 -12.40 -5.07
C PRO A 88 4.65 -12.60 -3.57
N GLU A 89 5.85 -12.22 -3.18
CA GLU A 89 6.30 -12.20 -1.78
C GLU A 89 5.87 -10.91 -1.08
N GLN A 90 5.68 -10.97 0.24
CA GLN A 90 5.45 -9.79 1.08
C GLN A 90 6.60 -8.79 0.88
N GLY A 91 6.30 -7.51 0.65
CA GLY A 91 7.28 -6.46 0.36
C GLY A 91 7.49 -5.42 1.47
N CYS A 92 6.81 -5.56 2.62
CA CYS A 92 7.03 -4.76 3.82
C CYS A 92 7.01 -5.67 5.07
N TYR A 93 7.54 -5.21 6.20
CA TYR A 93 7.41 -5.95 7.47
C TYR A 93 6.17 -5.49 8.24
N VAL A 94 5.36 -6.44 8.71
CA VAL A 94 4.09 -6.22 9.43
C VAL A 94 4.19 -6.69 10.89
N PHE A 95 5.35 -6.46 11.50
CA PHE A 95 5.59 -6.86 12.89
C PHE A 95 4.82 -6.00 13.88
N ASN A 96 4.60 -6.55 15.08
CA ASN A 96 4.14 -5.81 16.25
C ASN A 96 2.87 -4.97 16.02
N ARG A 97 2.00 -5.41 15.08
CA ARG A 97 0.78 -4.68 14.68
C ARG A 97 1.09 -3.24 14.26
N ASN A 98 2.20 -3.03 13.56
CA ASN A 98 2.65 -1.71 13.09
C ASN A 98 1.69 -1.04 12.09
N GLY A 99 0.72 -1.80 11.55
CA GLY A 99 -0.38 -1.30 10.72
C GLY A 99 -0.10 -1.33 9.22
N PHE A 100 1.04 -1.86 8.77
CA PHE A 100 1.31 -2.02 7.34
C PHE A 100 0.36 -3.06 6.71
N PRO A 101 0.06 -2.97 5.41
CA PRO A 101 -0.81 -3.93 4.74
C PRO A 101 -0.17 -5.33 4.70
N LEU A 102 -1.01 -6.34 4.96
CA LEU A 102 -0.64 -7.74 4.97
C LEU A 102 -0.91 -8.37 3.60
N LEU A 103 0.09 -8.97 2.99
CA LEU A 103 -0.02 -9.78 1.78
C LEU A 103 -0.05 -11.27 2.18
N ASN A 104 -1.05 -12.01 1.71
CA ASN A 104 -1.14 -13.47 1.84
C ASN A 104 -1.02 -14.02 3.29
N GLY A 105 -1.33 -13.21 4.31
CA GLY A 105 -1.28 -13.64 5.71
C GLY A 105 0.11 -13.67 6.34
N SER A 106 1.15 -13.25 5.61
CA SER A 106 2.54 -13.30 6.08
C SER A 106 3.02 -11.94 6.60
N ASP A 107 3.58 -11.91 7.81
CA ASP A 107 4.08 -10.68 8.44
C ASP A 107 5.45 -10.23 7.92
N ARG A 108 6.10 -11.05 7.09
CA ARG A 108 7.42 -10.83 6.48
C ARG A 108 7.57 -11.67 5.20
N PRO A 109 8.54 -11.34 4.34
CA PRO A 109 8.88 -12.15 3.18
C PRO A 109 9.47 -13.51 3.58
N ASN A 110 9.27 -14.54 2.75
CA ASN A 110 9.97 -15.81 2.91
C ASN A 110 11.45 -15.67 2.47
N PRO A 111 12.44 -15.86 3.36
CA PRO A 111 13.87 -15.73 3.03
C PRO A 111 14.36 -16.73 1.99
N GLU A 112 13.70 -17.87 1.83
CA GLU A 112 14.06 -18.88 0.82
C GLU A 112 13.51 -18.54 -0.58
N ARG A 113 12.61 -17.55 -0.68
CA ARG A 113 11.94 -17.18 -1.93
C ARG A 113 12.23 -15.75 -2.37
N GLN A 114 12.28 -14.78 -1.46
CA GLN A 114 12.34 -13.37 -1.84
C GLN A 114 13.65 -13.01 -2.54
N GLN A 115 14.77 -13.57 -2.11
CA GLN A 115 16.10 -13.37 -2.71
C GLN A 115 16.81 -14.72 -2.84
N THR A 116 17.61 -14.91 -3.89
CA THR A 116 18.37 -16.15 -4.08
C THR A 116 19.57 -16.28 -3.16
N ASN A 117 20.05 -15.16 -2.61
CA ASN A 117 21.15 -15.10 -1.63
C ASN A 117 20.71 -15.26 -0.16
N GLY A 118 19.41 -15.43 0.11
CA GLY A 118 18.85 -15.61 1.45
C GLY A 118 18.69 -14.33 2.28
N SER A 119 19.06 -13.15 1.76
CA SER A 119 18.72 -11.87 2.39
C SER A 119 17.22 -11.59 2.28
N THR A 120 16.70 -10.72 3.13
CA THR A 120 15.30 -10.27 3.02
C THR A 120 15.22 -8.78 3.16
N TRP A 121 14.41 -8.17 2.31
CA TRP A 121 14.30 -6.73 2.17
C TRP A 121 12.84 -6.30 2.24
N ALA A 122 12.58 -5.13 2.79
CA ALA A 122 11.22 -4.62 2.83
C ALA A 122 11.16 -3.08 2.80
N ILE A 123 10.10 -2.57 2.15
CA ILE A 123 9.81 -1.15 2.05
C ILE A 123 9.32 -0.63 3.40
N HIS A 124 10.02 0.39 3.89
CA HIS A 124 9.62 1.24 5.02
C HIS A 124 9.96 2.70 4.71
N THR A 125 9.95 3.56 5.74
CA THR A 125 10.34 4.97 5.62
C THR A 125 11.66 5.20 6.33
N ALA A 126 12.49 6.10 5.79
CA ALA A 126 13.67 6.60 6.49
C ALA A 126 13.26 7.15 7.86
N MET A 127 14.12 6.98 8.85
CA MET A 127 13.87 7.48 10.19
C MET A 127 14.20 8.96 10.27
N THR A 128 13.41 9.72 11.01
CA THR A 128 13.88 10.98 11.59
C THR A 128 13.74 10.89 13.10
N GLU A 129 14.20 11.92 13.82
CA GLU A 129 14.06 12.05 15.27
C GLU A 129 12.69 11.52 15.76
N GLY A 130 12.73 10.47 16.58
CA GLY A 130 11.53 9.82 17.15
C GLY A 130 11.34 8.34 16.83
N ASN A 131 12.13 7.72 15.93
CA ASN A 131 12.24 6.27 15.71
C ASN A 131 10.88 5.53 15.68
N ASN A 132 10.15 5.60 14.56
CA ASN A 132 8.79 5.08 14.48
C ASN A 132 8.53 4.18 13.26
N GLY A 133 8.54 2.86 13.47
CA GLY A 133 8.26 1.85 12.44
C GLY A 133 6.78 1.61 12.13
N ARG A 134 5.86 2.53 12.51
CA ARG A 134 4.42 2.38 12.27
C ARG A 134 4.00 2.89 10.89
N TYR A 135 2.99 2.25 10.32
CA TYR A 135 2.42 2.62 9.03
C TYR A 135 1.85 4.04 9.00
N ALA A 136 1.25 4.51 10.10
CA ALA A 136 0.78 5.89 10.19
C ALA A 136 1.92 6.91 10.03
N TYR A 137 3.09 6.61 10.59
CA TYR A 137 4.28 7.45 10.40
C TYR A 137 4.78 7.35 8.96
N PHE A 138 4.91 6.15 8.41
CA PHE A 138 5.23 5.92 7.00
C PHE A 138 4.35 6.75 6.06
N ILE A 139 3.03 6.66 6.20
CA ILE A 139 2.08 7.43 5.41
C ILE A 139 2.37 8.93 5.52
N SER A 140 2.56 9.43 6.74
CA SER A 140 2.80 10.85 6.99
C SER A 140 4.09 11.36 6.33
N ARG A 141 5.13 10.53 6.21
CA ARG A 141 6.40 10.89 5.58
C ARG A 141 6.33 10.76 4.06
N VAL A 142 5.91 9.59 3.59
CA VAL A 142 5.95 9.22 2.18
C VAL A 142 4.98 10.03 1.34
N SER A 143 3.78 10.31 1.87
CA SER A 143 2.78 11.14 1.18
C SER A 143 2.90 12.64 1.48
N ARG A 144 3.89 13.06 2.29
CA ARG A 144 4.02 14.43 2.83
C ARG A 144 2.74 14.91 3.52
N GLN A 145 2.31 14.19 4.57
CA GLN A 145 1.06 14.44 5.30
C GLN A 145 -0.17 14.44 4.37
N GLY A 146 -0.13 13.62 3.31
CA GLY A 146 -1.20 13.46 2.33
C GLY A 146 -1.18 14.45 1.16
N VAL A 147 -0.27 15.43 1.13
CA VAL A 147 -0.17 16.40 0.03
C VAL A 147 0.08 15.73 -1.32
N ASN A 148 0.79 14.60 -1.34
CA ASN A 148 1.15 13.92 -2.58
C ASN A 148 0.12 12.86 -3.03
N TRP A 149 -0.95 12.60 -2.26
CA TRP A 149 -1.95 11.59 -2.63
C TRP A 149 -2.52 11.74 -4.05
N PRO A 150 -2.84 12.96 -4.53
CA PRO A 150 -3.34 13.15 -5.89
C PRO A 150 -2.37 12.73 -7.00
N ARG A 151 -1.07 12.54 -6.70
CA ARG A 151 -0.06 12.07 -7.65
C ARG A 151 0.19 10.57 -7.54
N MET A 152 0.01 10.02 -6.34
CA MET A 152 0.15 8.59 -6.06
C MET A 152 -1.06 7.79 -6.53
N ILE A 153 -2.27 8.25 -6.22
CA ILE A 153 -3.52 7.53 -6.50
C ILE A 153 -4.12 8.08 -7.81
N PRO A 154 -4.56 7.23 -8.74
CA PRO A 154 -4.78 5.79 -8.62
C PRO A 154 -3.61 4.93 -9.11
N ASN A 155 -2.39 5.45 -9.15
CA ASN A 155 -1.27 4.79 -9.82
C ASN A 155 -0.54 3.77 -8.94
N ASP A 156 0.17 2.83 -9.57
CA ASP A 156 1.12 1.94 -8.91
C ASP A 156 2.56 2.27 -9.29
N PHE A 157 3.51 1.69 -8.57
CA PHE A 157 4.93 2.01 -8.72
C PHE A 157 5.82 0.79 -8.55
N GLU A 158 6.98 0.81 -9.20
CA GLU A 158 8.00 -0.23 -9.06
C GLU A 158 9.39 0.36 -8.80
N ILE A 159 10.17 -0.36 -7.97
CA ILE A 159 11.62 -0.22 -7.84
C ILE A 159 12.23 -1.46 -8.47
N ARG A 160 12.94 -1.30 -9.60
CA ARG A 160 13.50 -2.41 -10.38
C ARG A 160 15.02 -2.41 -10.26
N PHE A 161 15.61 -3.42 -9.64
CA PHE A 161 17.07 -3.60 -9.57
C PHE A 161 17.57 -4.22 -10.87
N THR A 162 18.32 -3.48 -11.67
CA THR A 162 18.76 -3.88 -13.01
C THR A 162 20.28 -3.84 -13.15
N ALA A 163 20.84 -4.55 -14.12
CA ALA A 163 22.28 -4.51 -14.39
C ALA A 163 22.74 -3.10 -14.79
N ALA A 164 21.89 -2.37 -15.50
CA ALA A 164 22.18 -1.01 -15.96
C ALA A 164 22.02 0.01 -14.82
N GLY A 165 21.10 -0.24 -13.89
CA GLY A 165 20.76 0.67 -12.82
C GLY A 165 20.27 2.03 -13.35
N GLY A 166 20.64 3.09 -12.66
CA GLY A 166 20.32 4.45 -13.03
C GLY A 166 21.24 5.48 -12.40
N LYS A 167 20.96 6.74 -12.74
CA LYS A 167 21.40 7.94 -12.02
C LYS A 167 20.34 8.39 -11.04
N ALA A 168 20.78 8.85 -9.87
CA ALA A 168 19.97 9.53 -8.88
C ALA A 168 20.61 10.86 -8.47
N TRP A 169 19.78 11.79 -8.00
CA TRP A 169 20.24 13.10 -7.54
C TRP A 169 20.19 13.20 -6.02
N MET A 170 21.35 13.40 -5.39
CA MET A 170 21.49 13.69 -3.97
C MET A 170 21.18 15.16 -3.68
N LYS A 171 19.97 15.61 -4.03
CA LYS A 171 19.60 17.02 -3.96
C LYS A 171 19.71 17.62 -2.55
N TYR A 172 19.47 16.80 -1.53
CA TYR A 172 19.40 17.26 -0.15
C TYR A 172 20.76 17.31 0.56
N THR A 173 21.74 16.57 0.04
CA THR A 173 23.03 16.33 0.67
C THR A 173 24.10 16.23 -0.41
N GLY A 174 25.03 17.19 -0.43
CA GLY A 174 26.13 17.22 -1.41
C GLY A 174 25.76 17.62 -2.85
N ASN A 175 24.47 17.56 -3.24
CA ASN A 175 23.97 17.95 -4.58
C ASN A 175 24.61 17.16 -5.74
N ALA A 176 25.12 15.97 -5.46
CA ALA A 176 25.82 15.12 -6.43
C ALA A 176 24.84 14.28 -7.25
N ILE A 177 25.31 13.85 -8.43
CA ILE A 177 24.64 12.84 -9.24
C ILE A 177 25.42 11.54 -9.10
N VAL A 178 24.74 10.48 -8.68
CA VAL A 178 25.35 9.19 -8.33
C VAL A 178 24.74 8.05 -9.13
N ASP A 179 25.51 6.97 -9.28
CA ASP A 179 25.00 5.70 -9.76
C ASP A 179 24.19 4.99 -8.69
N VAL A 180 23.02 4.48 -9.06
CA VAL A 180 22.15 3.63 -8.24
C VAL A 180 21.88 2.31 -8.95
N PRO A 181 21.69 1.20 -8.20
CA PRO A 181 21.49 -0.13 -8.78
C PRO A 181 20.07 -0.37 -9.31
N PHE A 182 19.21 0.65 -9.30
CA PHE A 182 17.79 0.51 -9.54
C PHE A 182 17.23 1.58 -10.49
N GLU A 183 16.04 1.29 -10.97
CA GLU A 183 15.18 2.19 -11.74
C GLU A 183 13.86 2.36 -10.99
N LEU A 184 13.27 3.55 -11.08
CA LEU A 184 11.94 3.83 -10.54
C LEU A 184 10.95 3.95 -11.70
N TRP A 185 9.78 3.34 -11.54
CA TRP A 185 8.76 3.29 -12.59
C TRP A 185 7.40 3.66 -12.02
N HIS A 186 6.70 4.52 -12.75
CA HIS A 186 5.25 4.74 -12.62
C HIS A 186 4.55 3.74 -13.54
N MET A 187 3.51 3.07 -13.03
CA MET A 187 2.87 1.91 -13.66
C MET A 187 1.41 2.14 -14.07
N GLY A 188 0.95 3.39 -14.03
CA GLY A 188 -0.46 3.68 -14.27
C GLY A 188 -1.42 3.05 -13.26
N GLU A 189 -2.70 3.06 -13.62
CA GLU A 189 -3.78 2.50 -12.78
C GLU A 189 -3.84 0.96 -12.82
N HIS A 190 -3.45 0.38 -13.96
CA HIS A 190 -3.59 -1.04 -14.25
C HIS A 190 -2.22 -1.70 -14.36
N ILE A 191 -1.80 -2.43 -13.34
CA ILE A 191 -0.45 -3.02 -13.23
C ILE A 191 -0.04 -3.98 -14.37
N ASP A 192 -1.02 -4.53 -15.09
CA ASP A 192 -0.84 -5.43 -16.22
C ASP A 192 -0.82 -4.69 -17.57
N ASP A 193 -1.25 -3.44 -17.59
CA ASP A 193 -1.01 -2.51 -18.71
C ASP A 193 0.38 -1.91 -18.53
N ARG A 194 1.13 -1.83 -19.63
CA ARG A 194 2.49 -1.25 -19.66
C ARG A 194 2.58 -0.12 -20.68
N SER A 195 1.47 0.22 -21.31
CA SER A 195 1.41 1.21 -22.38
C SER A 195 1.53 2.64 -21.86
N ASP A 196 1.26 2.86 -20.58
CA ASP A 196 1.36 4.15 -19.88
C ASP A 196 2.51 4.21 -18.85
N ASP A 197 3.26 3.12 -18.65
CA ASP A 197 4.44 3.08 -17.79
C ASP A 197 5.48 4.12 -18.22
N TYR A 198 6.06 4.85 -17.26
CA TYR A 198 7.22 5.71 -17.52
C TYR A 198 8.24 5.71 -16.39
N ARG A 199 9.50 5.95 -16.75
CA ARG A 199 10.62 5.98 -15.81
C ARG A 199 10.65 7.30 -15.04
N LEU A 200 10.81 7.19 -13.72
CA LEU A 200 10.88 8.30 -12.78
C LEU A 200 12.32 8.73 -12.52
N ILE A 201 12.49 9.94 -11.99
CA ILE A 201 13.78 10.49 -11.53
C ILE A 201 13.94 10.18 -10.04
N PRO A 202 14.93 9.37 -9.63
CA PRO A 202 15.21 9.15 -8.22
C PRO A 202 15.96 10.35 -7.62
N LEU A 203 15.47 10.86 -6.51
CA LEU A 203 16.26 11.68 -5.61
C LEU A 203 16.66 10.83 -4.40
N VAL A 204 17.87 11.06 -3.88
CA VAL A 204 18.39 10.36 -2.71
C VAL A 204 18.53 11.33 -1.55
N TYR A 205 18.01 10.94 -0.40
CA TYR A 205 18.35 11.52 0.89
C TYR A 205 19.45 10.67 1.51
N ASP A 206 20.69 11.06 1.24
CA ASP A 206 21.89 10.44 1.81
C ASP A 206 21.95 10.82 3.30
N GLU A 207 21.67 9.83 4.15
CA GLU A 207 21.37 10.02 5.58
C GLU A 207 22.64 10.09 6.43
N ASP A 208 23.73 9.49 5.96
CA ASP A 208 25.04 9.52 6.62
C ASP A 208 26.04 10.50 5.96
N GLU A 209 25.58 11.22 4.93
CA GLU A 209 26.31 12.25 4.17
C GLU A 209 27.61 11.72 3.53
N ASN A 210 27.63 10.44 3.14
CA ASN A 210 28.81 9.79 2.59
C ASN A 210 28.98 9.99 1.06
N GLY A 211 27.98 10.56 0.38
CA GLY A 211 27.99 10.81 -1.06
C GLY A 211 27.70 9.60 -1.94
N PHE A 212 27.18 8.50 -1.38
CA PHE A 212 26.80 7.27 -2.06
C PHE A 212 25.39 6.84 -1.66
N PHE A 213 24.69 6.13 -2.53
CA PHE A 213 23.48 5.40 -2.15
C PHE A 213 23.89 4.02 -1.64
N ASN A 214 23.76 3.76 -0.34
CA ASN A 214 24.13 2.48 0.27
C ASN A 214 23.33 2.20 1.55
N LEU A 215 23.79 1.22 2.34
CA LEU A 215 23.23 0.93 3.67
C LEU A 215 23.81 1.90 4.70
N THR A 216 22.91 2.46 5.49
CA THR A 216 23.26 3.28 6.66
C THR A 216 23.64 2.38 7.84
N ALA A 217 24.57 2.85 8.67
CA ALA A 217 24.92 2.20 9.95
C ALA A 217 23.88 2.49 11.05
N ILE A 218 22.60 2.51 10.69
CA ILE A 218 21.48 2.84 11.56
C ILE A 218 20.50 1.66 11.56
N ASP A 219 20.06 1.27 12.75
CA ASP A 219 19.11 0.19 12.91
C ASP A 219 17.67 0.68 12.68
N HIS A 220 16.92 -0.02 11.84
CA HIS A 220 15.52 0.30 11.60
C HIS A 220 14.64 -0.28 12.72
N VAL A 221 13.89 0.58 13.41
CA VAL A 221 13.05 0.19 14.57
C VAL A 221 11.83 -0.70 14.29
N VAL A 222 11.74 -1.30 13.10
CA VAL A 222 10.63 -2.19 12.75
C VAL A 222 10.74 -3.53 13.47
N SER A 223 11.97 -3.97 13.77
CA SER A 223 12.24 -5.09 14.68
C SER A 223 13.02 -4.61 15.91
N GLY A 224 13.33 -5.55 16.83
CA GLY A 224 13.82 -5.24 18.17
C GLY A 224 15.30 -5.54 18.44
N SER A 225 16.08 -5.92 17.42
CA SER A 225 17.53 -6.17 17.53
C SER A 225 18.27 -5.16 16.65
N ASP A 226 19.56 -4.94 16.89
CA ASP A 226 20.37 -3.91 16.22
C ASP A 226 20.86 -4.33 14.83
N ASN A 227 20.11 -5.17 14.14
CA ASN A 227 20.56 -5.92 12.98
C ASN A 227 19.70 -5.73 11.74
N ASP A 228 18.97 -4.62 11.67
CA ASP A 228 18.11 -4.25 10.55
C ASP A 228 18.60 -2.97 9.85
N PRO A 229 19.80 -2.96 9.23
CA PRO A 229 20.28 -1.82 8.48
C PRO A 229 19.34 -1.53 7.30
N TYR A 230 19.30 -0.27 6.88
CA TYR A 230 18.45 0.16 5.77
C TYR A 230 19.16 1.14 4.85
N THR A 231 18.68 1.21 3.61
CA THR A 231 19.28 2.09 2.60
C THR A 231 19.06 3.56 2.91
N ASP A 232 19.82 4.44 2.26
CA ASP A 232 19.43 5.84 2.12
C ASP A 232 18.00 6.01 1.60
N GLY A 233 17.41 7.18 1.89
CA GLY A 233 16.05 7.50 1.49
C GLY A 233 15.92 7.70 -0.01
N ILE A 234 14.94 7.03 -0.62
CA ILE A 234 14.57 7.13 -2.03
C ILE A 234 13.33 8.00 -2.15
N ASP A 235 13.44 9.08 -2.91
CA ASP A 235 12.33 9.93 -3.31
C ASP A 235 12.03 9.75 -4.80
N PHE A 236 10.74 9.72 -5.12
CA PHE A 236 10.20 9.47 -6.46
C PHE A 236 9.75 10.79 -7.05
N TYR A 237 10.37 11.24 -8.14
CA TYR A 237 10.00 12.46 -8.84
C TYR A 237 9.60 12.18 -10.28
N ASN A 238 8.58 12.91 -10.74
CA ASN A 238 8.25 12.92 -12.16
C ASN A 238 9.37 13.59 -12.97
N PRO A 239 9.73 13.05 -14.14
CA PRO A 239 10.34 13.86 -15.18
C PRO A 239 9.34 14.92 -15.69
N ALA A 240 9.85 15.98 -16.32
CA ALA A 240 9.00 16.98 -16.97
C ALA A 240 8.16 16.39 -18.13
N ASP A 241 8.69 15.38 -18.82
CA ASP A 241 7.97 14.59 -19.82
C ASP A 241 7.58 13.22 -19.26
N THR A 242 6.28 13.01 -19.05
CA THR A 242 5.70 11.76 -18.54
C THR A 242 5.09 10.91 -19.66
N ALA A 243 5.51 11.11 -20.92
CA ALA A 243 5.15 10.19 -21.98
C ALA A 243 5.67 8.77 -21.68
N PRO A 244 4.97 7.72 -22.14
CA PRO A 244 5.35 6.34 -21.84
C PRO A 244 6.79 6.00 -22.27
N GLY A 245 7.46 5.19 -21.44
CA GLY A 245 8.86 4.79 -21.60
C GLY A 245 9.84 5.63 -20.78
N SER A 246 11.08 5.71 -21.24
CA SER A 246 12.19 6.35 -20.49
C SER A 246 12.53 7.76 -20.97
N ALA A 247 11.83 8.29 -21.99
CA ALA A 247 12.24 9.52 -22.69
C ALA A 247 12.44 10.72 -21.76
N GLY A 248 11.55 10.94 -20.79
CA GLY A 248 11.67 12.03 -19.82
C GLY A 248 12.87 11.87 -18.88
N TYR A 249 13.12 10.66 -18.39
CA TYR A 249 14.30 10.36 -17.58
C TYR A 249 15.60 10.52 -18.39
N ASP A 250 15.62 9.98 -19.61
CA ASP A 250 16.79 10.04 -20.50
C ASP A 250 17.09 11.49 -20.90
N ALA A 251 16.07 12.33 -21.09
CA ALA A 251 16.24 13.76 -21.34
C ALA A 251 16.94 14.47 -20.17
N TRP A 252 16.57 14.14 -18.93
CA TRP A 252 17.24 14.66 -17.73
C TRP A 252 18.70 14.22 -17.65
N VAL A 253 19.00 12.94 -17.92
CA VAL A 253 20.39 12.45 -17.95
C VAL A 253 21.19 13.14 -19.07
N ASN A 254 20.64 13.21 -20.28
CA ASN A 254 21.32 13.74 -21.46
C ASN A 254 21.50 15.26 -21.43
N SER A 255 20.71 15.99 -20.64
CA SER A 255 20.89 17.43 -20.43
C SER A 255 22.05 17.76 -19.49
N GLY A 256 22.67 16.75 -18.87
CA GLY A 256 23.62 16.95 -17.78
C GLY A 256 22.91 17.25 -16.46
N PHE A 257 21.73 16.66 -16.25
CA PHE A 257 20.96 16.68 -15.01
C PHE A 257 20.30 18.04 -14.69
N ASP A 258 19.77 18.71 -15.72
CA ASP A 258 19.04 19.98 -15.58
C ASP A 258 17.85 19.84 -14.61
N GLU A 259 17.88 20.61 -13.52
CA GLU A 259 16.81 20.65 -12.51
C GLU A 259 15.44 21.01 -13.11
N ALA A 260 15.39 21.78 -14.19
CA ALA A 260 14.14 22.15 -14.84
C ALA A 260 13.37 20.94 -15.43
N LEU A 261 14.06 19.80 -15.61
CA LEU A 261 13.46 18.54 -16.07
C LEU A 261 12.98 17.64 -14.92
N VAL A 262 13.19 18.05 -13.67
CA VAL A 262 12.66 17.40 -12.47
C VAL A 262 11.38 18.11 -12.06
N ALA A 263 10.24 17.42 -12.17
CA ALA A 263 8.93 17.97 -11.88
C ALA A 263 8.51 17.68 -10.42
N ALA A 264 7.28 17.22 -10.22
CA ALA A 264 6.71 17.07 -8.89
C ALA A 264 7.20 15.80 -8.16
N GLU A 265 7.37 15.93 -6.84
CA GLU A 265 7.54 14.80 -5.93
C GLU A 265 6.25 13.98 -5.85
N ILE A 266 6.39 12.65 -5.96
CA ILE A 266 5.31 11.67 -5.83
C ILE A 266 5.37 11.01 -4.46
N MET A 267 6.52 10.44 -4.10
CA MET A 267 6.73 9.72 -2.84
C MET A 267 8.08 10.12 -2.27
N ALA A 268 8.18 10.20 -0.95
CA ALA A 268 9.42 10.59 -0.29
C ALA A 268 9.87 9.54 0.72
N ARG A 269 11.17 9.49 1.00
CA ARG A 269 11.80 8.81 2.13
C ARG A 269 11.51 7.32 2.18
N ILE A 270 11.32 6.66 1.03
CA ILE A 270 11.23 5.20 1.00
C ILE A 270 12.61 4.62 1.28
N VAL A 271 12.72 3.64 2.16
CA VAL A 271 13.96 2.90 2.40
C VAL A 271 13.72 1.40 2.24
N LEU A 272 14.78 0.67 1.95
CA LEU A 272 14.78 -0.78 1.92
C LEU A 272 15.52 -1.28 3.15
N VAL A 273 14.78 -1.91 4.06
CA VAL A 273 15.31 -2.47 5.31
C VAL A 273 15.76 -3.90 5.07
N ASN A 274 17.01 -4.22 5.37
CA ASN A 274 17.54 -5.59 5.32
C ASN A 274 17.38 -6.25 6.69
N ARG A 275 16.35 -7.09 6.84
CA ARG A 275 16.07 -7.70 8.14
C ARG A 275 17.10 -8.75 8.51
N ASN A 276 17.58 -8.68 9.75
CA ASN A 276 18.67 -9.51 10.25
C ASN A 276 19.87 -9.49 9.28
N GLY A 277 20.12 -8.35 8.64
CA GLY A 277 21.19 -8.14 7.68
C GLY A 277 22.55 -8.34 8.33
N GLY A 278 22.75 -7.77 9.50
CA GLY A 278 23.99 -7.76 10.26
C GLY A 278 23.93 -6.62 11.28
N SER A 279 24.64 -6.74 12.40
CA SER A 279 24.59 -5.72 13.44
C SER A 279 25.16 -4.38 12.94
N VAL A 280 24.42 -3.30 13.10
CA VAL A 280 24.86 -1.95 12.74
C VAL A 280 25.88 -1.38 13.74
N SER A 281 25.97 -1.98 14.93
CA SER A 281 26.93 -1.60 15.96
C SER A 281 28.27 -2.34 15.85
N ASP A 282 28.37 -3.33 14.96
CA ASP A 282 29.61 -4.06 14.72
C ASP A 282 30.65 -3.17 14.04
N SER A 283 31.87 -3.17 14.59
CA SER A 283 33.01 -2.42 14.05
C SER A 283 33.40 -2.77 12.61
N THR A 284 32.94 -3.91 12.10
CA THR A 284 33.19 -4.37 10.73
C THR A 284 32.08 -3.95 9.75
N PHE A 285 31.03 -3.26 10.19
CA PHE A 285 29.99 -2.75 9.30
C PHE A 285 30.56 -1.91 8.16
N PRO A 286 30.10 -2.08 6.90
CA PRO A 286 29.03 -2.97 6.45
C PRO A 286 29.50 -4.38 6.05
N ALA A 287 30.74 -4.77 6.28
CA ALA A 287 31.26 -6.08 5.85
C ALA A 287 30.61 -7.28 6.57
N ASN A 288 29.94 -7.05 7.69
CA ASN A 288 29.19 -8.08 8.42
C ASN A 288 27.76 -8.30 7.90
N VAL A 289 27.28 -7.50 6.95
CA VAL A 289 25.90 -7.67 6.45
C VAL A 289 25.80 -8.79 5.42
N ASN A 290 24.66 -9.49 5.38
CA ASN A 290 24.40 -10.61 4.48
C ASN A 290 24.23 -10.19 3.01
N ALA A 291 23.89 -8.93 2.76
CA ALA A 291 23.75 -8.32 1.46
C ALA A 291 23.78 -6.79 1.60
N LEU A 292 24.53 -6.10 0.74
CA LEU A 292 24.60 -4.64 0.74
C LEU A 292 23.37 -4.00 0.10
N LEU A 293 22.75 -4.69 -0.86
CA LEU A 293 21.60 -4.23 -1.63
C LEU A 293 20.76 -5.45 -2.04
N PRO A 294 19.47 -5.25 -2.40
CA PRO A 294 18.70 -6.28 -3.11
C PRO A 294 19.43 -6.76 -4.36
N GLU A 295 19.31 -8.06 -4.67
CA GLU A 295 19.99 -8.64 -5.82
C GLU A 295 19.41 -8.12 -7.15
N GLN A 296 20.25 -8.07 -8.18
CA GLN A 296 19.82 -7.73 -9.53
C GLN A 296 18.68 -8.67 -9.98
N GLY A 297 17.63 -8.10 -10.59
CA GLY A 297 16.41 -8.81 -10.95
C GLY A 297 15.28 -8.62 -9.93
N THR A 298 15.59 -8.08 -8.75
CA THR A 298 14.56 -7.78 -7.74
C THR A 298 13.63 -6.66 -8.22
N ILE A 299 12.32 -6.90 -8.12
CA ILE A 299 11.30 -5.87 -8.37
C ILE A 299 10.42 -5.74 -7.13
N PHE A 300 10.51 -4.59 -6.47
CA PHE A 300 9.51 -4.19 -5.47
C PHE A 300 8.37 -3.48 -6.17
N ARG A 301 7.14 -3.82 -5.81
CA ARG A 301 5.92 -3.21 -6.33
C ARG A 301 5.11 -2.61 -5.20
N ILE A 302 4.71 -1.36 -5.39
CA ILE A 302 3.90 -0.57 -4.46
C ILE A 302 2.53 -0.43 -5.09
N VAL A 303 1.52 -1.03 -4.48
CA VAL A 303 0.13 -1.00 -4.96
C VAL A 303 -0.68 -0.05 -4.10
N THR A 304 -1.29 0.97 -4.72
CA THR A 304 -2.13 1.94 -4.02
C THR A 304 -3.56 1.44 -3.83
N ASN A 305 -4.27 2.05 -2.87
CA ASN A 305 -5.73 1.91 -2.81
C ASN A 305 -6.34 2.64 -4.00
N LYS A 306 -7.08 1.90 -4.83
CA LYS A 306 -7.78 2.49 -5.96
C LYS A 306 -9.14 3.03 -5.50
N PRO A 307 -9.53 4.26 -5.90
CA PRO A 307 -10.89 4.74 -5.67
C PRO A 307 -11.87 3.93 -6.52
N ASN A 308 -13.16 3.99 -6.19
CA ASN A 308 -14.18 3.43 -7.07
C ASN A 308 -14.32 4.33 -8.30
N PHE A 309 -14.49 3.74 -9.48
CA PHE A 309 -14.67 4.44 -10.75
C PHE A 309 -16.03 4.15 -11.38
N PRO A 310 -16.53 5.03 -12.25
CA PRO A 310 -17.73 4.77 -13.03
C PRO A 310 -17.56 3.48 -13.87
N GLY A 311 -18.51 2.55 -13.76
CA GLY A 311 -18.43 1.24 -14.40
C GLY A 311 -17.97 0.11 -13.47
N ASP A 312 -17.37 0.42 -12.32
CA ASP A 312 -17.06 -0.58 -11.31
C ASP A 312 -18.31 -1.27 -10.80
N THR A 313 -18.19 -2.56 -10.47
CA THR A 313 -19.28 -3.32 -9.86
C THR A 313 -18.80 -4.19 -8.71
N LEU A 314 -19.63 -4.31 -7.67
CA LEU A 314 -19.39 -5.16 -6.51
C LEU A 314 -20.57 -6.11 -6.33
N LEU A 315 -20.28 -7.41 -6.18
CA LEU A 315 -21.27 -8.41 -5.84
C LEU A 315 -21.41 -8.51 -4.31
N VAL A 316 -22.64 -8.46 -3.83
CA VAL A 316 -23.01 -8.64 -2.43
C VAL A 316 -23.97 -9.83 -2.34
N LEU A 317 -23.70 -10.74 -1.42
CA LEU A 317 -24.56 -11.89 -1.15
C LEU A 317 -25.30 -11.69 0.18
N GLY A 318 -26.63 -11.62 0.12
CA GLY A 318 -27.51 -11.53 1.30
C GLY A 318 -27.74 -12.89 1.98
N TYR A 319 -26.68 -13.66 2.19
CA TYR A 319 -26.80 -15.05 2.62
C TYR A 319 -27.47 -15.18 4.00
N VAL A 320 -28.49 -16.03 4.08
CA VAL A 320 -29.02 -16.56 5.34
C VAL A 320 -28.30 -17.88 5.62
N GLU A 321 -27.49 -17.94 6.67
CA GLU A 321 -27.07 -19.23 7.19
C GLU A 321 -28.29 -19.85 7.88
N ASN A 322 -28.91 -20.85 7.25
CA ASN A 322 -29.86 -21.74 7.92
C ASN A 322 -29.11 -22.56 8.97
N ARG A 323 -28.72 -21.94 10.08
CA ARG A 323 -28.47 -22.69 11.30
C ARG A 323 -29.83 -23.06 11.86
N GLU A 324 -30.21 -24.32 11.69
CA GLU A 324 -31.06 -24.97 12.68
C GLU A 324 -30.30 -24.91 14.00
N VAL A 325 -30.40 -23.80 14.72
CA VAL A 325 -30.14 -23.81 16.15
C VAL A 325 -31.39 -24.46 16.73
N PRO A 326 -31.30 -25.65 17.34
CA PRO A 326 -32.44 -26.17 18.07
C PRO A 326 -32.73 -25.14 19.17
N LEU A 327 -33.82 -24.38 19.01
CA LEU A 327 -34.33 -23.60 20.13
C LEU A 327 -34.61 -24.64 21.22
N PRO A 328 -33.95 -24.57 22.38
CA PRO A 328 -34.25 -25.51 23.44
C PRO A 328 -35.74 -25.34 23.78
N GLU A 329 -36.49 -26.44 23.86
CA GLU A 329 -37.92 -26.42 24.22
C GLU A 329 -38.19 -25.70 25.56
N THR A 330 -37.13 -25.50 26.35
CA THR A 330 -37.13 -24.76 27.60
C THR A 330 -35.90 -23.84 27.67
N PHE A 331 -36.14 -22.57 28.00
CA PHE A 331 -35.09 -21.66 28.44
C PHE A 331 -35.30 -21.35 29.92
N ALA A 332 -34.22 -21.36 30.70
CA ALA A 332 -34.25 -20.95 32.10
C ALA A 332 -33.78 -19.50 32.20
N LEU A 333 -34.68 -18.59 32.57
CA LEU A 333 -34.31 -17.26 33.06
C LEU A 333 -33.80 -17.43 34.49
N TYR A 334 -32.49 -17.30 34.68
CA TYR A 334 -31.93 -17.14 36.02
C TYR A 334 -32.09 -15.68 36.43
N GLN A 335 -32.86 -15.45 37.49
CA GLN A 335 -32.95 -14.13 38.12
C GLN A 335 -31.57 -13.78 38.69
N ASN A 336 -30.89 -12.81 38.08
CA ASN A 336 -29.62 -12.33 38.58
C ASN A 336 -29.90 -11.36 39.74
N TYR A 337 -29.83 -11.87 40.98
CA TYR A 337 -30.00 -11.07 42.17
C TYR A 337 -28.65 -10.83 42.87
N PRO A 338 -28.35 -9.59 43.27
CA PRO A 338 -29.10 -8.35 43.05
C PRO A 338 -28.86 -7.75 41.64
N ASN A 339 -29.93 -7.23 41.03
CA ASN A 339 -29.89 -6.50 39.76
C ASN A 339 -29.43 -5.04 40.02
N PRO A 340 -28.28 -4.59 39.47
CA PRO A 340 -27.77 -3.24 39.71
C PRO A 340 -28.59 -2.11 39.05
N PHE A 341 -29.60 -2.45 38.23
CA PHE A 341 -30.43 -1.48 37.50
C PHE A 341 -31.87 -1.39 38.01
N ASN A 342 -32.25 -2.17 39.03
CA ASN A 342 -33.53 -2.02 39.71
C ASN A 342 -33.44 -2.50 41.18
N PRO A 343 -33.22 -1.59 42.15
CA PRO A 343 -33.03 -1.96 43.54
C PRO A 343 -34.32 -2.28 44.33
N GLU A 344 -35.52 -2.28 43.70
CA GLU A 344 -36.80 -2.45 44.41
C GLU A 344 -37.67 -3.65 43.95
N THR A 345 -37.07 -4.72 43.45
CA THR A 345 -37.79 -6.02 43.34
C THR A 345 -37.08 -7.08 44.13
#